data_AF-A0A376CM43-F1
#
_entry.id   AF-A0A376CM43-F1
#
_cell.length_a   1.000
_cell.length_b   1.000
_cell.length_c   1.000
_cell.angle_alpha   90.00
_cell.angle_beta   90.00
_cell.angle_gamma   90.00
#
_symmetry.space_group_name_H-M   'P 1'
#
loop_
_entity.id
_entity.type
_entity.pdbx_description
1 polymer ?
#
loop_
_entity_poly.entity_id
_entity_poly.type
_entity_poly.pdbx_seq_one_letter_code
_entity_poly.pdbx_strand_id
1 'polypeptide(L)'
;MRKLVGVFLALVVTLGLVPAANAMTLNPAGVPARTSLAVVYSDGRVAASPNGHESRPALSLAKLYLGYWVLHHGAPGHKAQVEHMLRVSDDNIATQLDRAYPNAINDVARQFGLGATRSSGYWGYSRTSAVDVARFIEAIKPDPVAAPVLRGMSGAAPIAADGFAQNYGTSRLPGVQGTKFGWSDDRTSITATASYGHGFTVAAITYGPASVNTDDAVRGFVGGPAGGAGAPGQPLTSSVGPIQAPAQRVVDALPPNTPKEITNAIPRDWLVPTGAPEVVLPELPQIPELQLPDVPMSALP
;
A
#
# COMPACT_ATOMS: atom_id res chain seq x y z
N MET A 1 53.96 20.63 -38.85
CA MET A 1 52.52 20.27 -39.00
C MET A 1 52.45 18.76 -38.74
N ARG A 2 51.68 18.19 -37.80
CA ARG A 2 50.35 18.45 -37.23
C ARG A 2 50.35 18.11 -35.74
N LYS A 3 49.57 18.86 -34.96
CA LYS A 3 49.34 18.67 -33.52
C LYS A 3 48.37 17.50 -33.31
N LEU A 4 48.71 16.55 -32.44
CA LEU A 4 47.77 15.56 -31.88
C LEU A 4 47.04 16.23 -30.71
N VAL A 5 45.80 16.63 -30.92
CA VAL A 5 44.90 17.07 -29.85
C VAL A 5 44.21 15.82 -29.32
N GLY A 6 44.53 15.46 -28.07
CA GLY A 6 43.84 14.40 -27.35
C GLY A 6 42.41 14.82 -27.04
N VAL A 7 41.45 13.99 -27.45
CA VAL A 7 40.04 14.13 -27.12
C VAL A 7 39.85 13.59 -25.69
N PHE A 8 39.53 14.48 -24.75
CA PHE A 8 39.03 14.10 -23.43
C PHE A 8 37.60 13.60 -23.58
N LEU A 9 37.37 12.31 -23.31
CA LEU A 9 36.05 11.71 -23.21
C LEU A 9 35.46 12.10 -21.83
N ALA A 10 34.52 13.05 -21.81
CA ALA A 10 33.75 13.36 -20.62
C ALA A 10 32.75 12.23 -20.35
N LEU A 11 33.03 11.42 -19.32
CA LEU A 11 32.10 10.42 -18.80
C LEU A 11 30.98 11.16 -18.03
N VAL A 12 29.89 11.49 -18.72
CA VAL A 12 28.67 11.96 -18.06
C VAL A 12 28.04 10.74 -17.38
N VAL A 13 28.25 10.60 -16.08
CA VAL A 13 27.45 9.71 -15.23
C VAL A 13 26.06 10.30 -15.14
N THR A 14 25.15 9.85 -15.99
CA THR A 14 23.73 10.08 -15.80
C THR A 14 23.29 9.26 -14.59
N LEU A 15 23.08 9.94 -13.45
CA LEU A 15 22.28 9.41 -12.35
C LEU A 15 20.87 9.21 -12.91
N GLY A 16 20.61 8.04 -13.47
CA GLY A 16 19.28 7.60 -13.83
C GLY A 16 18.45 7.51 -12.55
N LEU A 17 17.63 8.52 -12.30
CA LEU A 17 16.47 8.41 -11.41
C LEU A 17 15.62 7.27 -11.94
N VAL A 18 15.70 6.11 -11.28
CA VAL A 18 14.79 5.00 -11.55
C VAL A 18 13.38 5.54 -11.28
N PRO A 19 12.47 5.60 -12.27
CA PRO A 19 11.13 6.11 -12.04
C PRO A 19 10.43 5.21 -11.01
N ALA A 20 9.79 5.83 -10.01
CA ALA A 20 9.04 5.13 -8.98
C ALA A 20 7.99 4.21 -9.64
N ALA A 21 8.20 2.91 -9.50
CA ALA A 21 7.35 1.87 -10.06
C ALA A 21 5.93 1.91 -9.45
N ASN A 22 4.92 1.71 -10.30
CA ASN A 22 3.54 1.27 -9.99
C ASN A 22 2.96 1.80 -8.67
N ALA A 23 2.65 3.09 -8.61
CA ALA A 23 1.99 3.66 -7.45
C ALA A 23 0.54 3.12 -7.36
N MET A 24 0.28 2.29 -6.36
CA MET A 24 -1.07 1.86 -5.98
C MET A 24 -1.93 3.09 -5.72
N THR A 25 -3.03 3.29 -6.45
CA THR A 25 -3.90 4.45 -6.25
C THR A 25 -5.18 4.06 -5.52
N LEU A 26 -5.70 4.98 -4.71
CA LEU A 26 -6.98 4.81 -4.03
C LEU A 26 -8.00 5.77 -4.66
N ASN A 27 -9.16 5.25 -5.04
CA ASN A 27 -10.33 6.07 -5.35
C ASN A 27 -11.23 6.18 -4.09
N PRO A 28 -11.13 7.26 -3.31
CA PRO A 28 -11.81 7.35 -2.02
C PRO A 28 -13.32 7.60 -2.13
N ALA A 29 -13.80 8.19 -3.22
CA ALA A 29 -15.19 8.64 -3.37
C ALA A 29 -16.19 7.49 -3.59
N GLY A 30 -15.70 6.33 -4.05
CA GLY A 30 -16.52 5.14 -4.31
C GLY A 30 -16.49 4.07 -3.21
N VAL A 31 -15.81 4.33 -2.09
CA VAL A 31 -15.65 3.33 -1.02
C VAL A 31 -16.90 3.29 -0.14
N PRO A 32 -17.60 2.15 -0.03
CA PRO A 32 -18.76 2.02 0.84
C PRO A 32 -18.39 2.28 2.30
N ALA A 33 -19.24 2.96 3.08
CA ALA A 33 -18.96 3.32 4.48
C ALA A 33 -18.65 2.12 5.40
N ARG A 34 -19.12 0.91 5.05
CA ARG A 34 -18.75 -0.34 5.74
C ARG A 34 -17.26 -0.67 5.64
N THR A 35 -16.53 -0.12 4.67
CA THR A 35 -15.12 -0.39 4.41
C THR A 35 -14.30 0.89 4.61
N SER A 36 -13.17 0.75 5.32
CA SER A 36 -12.17 1.79 5.54
C SER A 36 -10.90 1.39 4.80
N LEU A 37 -10.43 2.23 3.89
CA LEU A 37 -9.27 1.99 3.04
C LEU A 37 -8.20 3.06 3.25
N ALA A 38 -6.93 2.67 3.15
CA ALA A 38 -5.81 3.59 3.12
C ALA A 38 -4.67 3.06 2.25
N VAL A 39 -3.93 3.98 1.62
CA VAL A 39 -2.61 3.74 1.02
C VAL A 39 -1.62 4.75 1.60
N VAL A 40 -0.46 4.25 2.01
CA VAL A 40 0.71 5.03 2.41
C VAL A 40 1.80 4.73 1.41
N TYR A 41 2.32 5.77 0.78
CA TYR A 41 3.39 5.67 -0.22
C TYR A 41 4.75 5.81 0.48
N SER A 42 5.79 5.21 -0.10
CA SER A 42 7.15 5.29 0.46
C SER A 42 7.74 6.71 0.47
N ASP A 43 7.15 7.64 -0.29
CA ASP A 43 7.47 9.07 -0.28
C ASP A 43 6.79 9.84 0.87
N GLY A 44 6.02 9.14 1.73
CA GLY A 44 5.32 9.69 2.88
C GLY A 44 3.91 10.21 2.59
N ARG A 45 3.49 10.23 1.32
CA ARG A 45 2.13 10.64 0.96
C ARG A 45 1.11 9.61 1.48
N VAL A 46 -0.10 10.06 1.79
CA VAL A 46 -1.19 9.21 2.27
C VAL A 46 -2.46 9.53 1.50
N ALA A 47 -3.19 8.50 1.06
CA ALA A 47 -4.57 8.64 0.61
C ALA A 47 -5.47 7.66 1.37
N ALA A 48 -6.68 8.08 1.70
CA ALA A 48 -7.60 7.32 2.53
C ALA A 48 -9.06 7.53 2.10
N SER A 49 -9.93 6.56 2.37
CA SER A 49 -11.38 6.78 2.27
C SER A 49 -11.84 7.78 3.35
N PRO A 50 -13.05 8.36 3.26
CA PRO A 50 -13.54 9.33 4.25
C PRO A 50 -13.48 8.85 5.70
N ASN A 51 -13.63 7.55 5.92
CA ASN A 51 -13.55 6.85 7.21
C ASN A 51 -12.19 6.14 7.43
N GLY A 52 -11.15 6.47 6.67
CA GLY A 52 -9.82 5.84 6.72
C GLY A 52 -9.10 5.96 8.07
N HIS A 53 -9.40 7.02 8.82
CA HIS A 53 -8.88 7.30 10.16
C HIS A 53 -9.80 6.80 11.29
N GLU A 54 -10.95 6.23 10.96
CA GLU A 54 -11.90 5.73 11.95
C GLU A 54 -11.27 4.57 12.74
N SER A 55 -11.34 4.64 14.07
CA SER A 55 -10.92 3.54 14.94
C SER A 55 -11.90 2.36 14.81
N ARG A 56 -11.42 1.20 14.35
CA ARG A 56 -12.15 -0.06 14.17
C ARG A 56 -11.42 -1.20 14.88
N PRO A 57 -12.07 -2.36 15.13
CA PRO A 57 -11.38 -3.52 15.70
C PRO A 57 -10.14 -3.89 14.86
N ALA A 58 -8.99 -4.07 15.51
CA ALA A 58 -7.74 -4.42 14.82
C ALA A 58 -7.69 -5.90 14.45
N LEU A 59 -8.45 -6.76 15.14
CA LEU A 59 -8.46 -8.20 14.91
C LEU A 59 -7.02 -8.76 14.97
N SER A 60 -6.69 -9.74 14.13
CA SER A 60 -5.33 -10.26 14.01
C SER A 60 -4.31 -9.28 13.39
N LEU A 61 -4.67 -8.07 12.97
CA LEU A 61 -3.68 -7.04 12.62
C LEU A 61 -2.92 -6.56 13.86
N ALA A 62 -3.52 -6.66 15.06
CA ALA A 62 -2.88 -6.30 16.33
C ALA A 62 -1.54 -7.01 16.59
N LYS A 63 -1.42 -8.24 16.06
CA LYS A 63 -0.20 -9.07 16.14
C LYS A 63 1.01 -8.39 15.50
N LEU A 64 0.80 -7.49 14.54
CA LEU A 64 1.88 -6.71 13.91
C LEU A 64 2.56 -5.78 14.93
N TYR A 65 1.77 -5.04 15.71
CA TYR A 65 2.28 -4.15 16.75
C TYR A 65 2.94 -4.94 17.88
N LEU A 66 2.27 -5.99 18.36
CA LEU A 66 2.79 -6.87 19.39
C LEU A 66 4.11 -7.53 18.95
N GLY A 67 4.15 -8.08 17.74
CA GLY A 67 5.33 -8.72 17.18
C GLY A 67 6.52 -7.78 17.04
N TYR A 68 6.29 -6.56 16.54
CA TYR A 68 7.33 -5.54 16.45
C TYR A 68 7.91 -5.18 17.81
N TRP A 69 7.05 -4.92 18.81
CA TRP A 69 7.52 -4.60 20.15
C TRP A 69 8.36 -5.74 20.74
N VAL A 70 7.90 -6.99 20.58
CA VAL A 70 8.60 -8.18 21.07
C VAL A 70 9.97 -8.32 20.40
N LEU A 71 10.08 -8.06 19.10
CA LEU A 71 11.37 -8.12 18.39
C LEU A 71 12.39 -7.10 18.93
N HIS A 72 11.95 -5.94 19.36
CA HIS A 72 12.83 -4.93 19.96
C HIS A 72 13.14 -5.24 21.43
N HIS A 73 12.13 -5.57 22.24
CA HIS A 73 12.23 -5.55 23.70
C HIS A 73 12.05 -6.91 24.39
N GLY A 74 11.50 -7.90 23.70
CA GLY A 74 11.14 -9.19 24.26
C GLY A 74 12.32 -10.11 24.56
N ALA A 75 12.07 -11.19 25.30
CA ALA A 75 13.05 -12.24 25.55
C ALA A 75 13.38 -13.01 24.26
N PRO A 76 14.60 -13.56 24.10
CA PRO A 76 15.00 -14.27 22.87
C PRO A 76 14.03 -15.36 22.41
N GLY A 77 13.48 -16.14 23.35
CA GLY A 77 12.48 -17.16 23.03
C GLY A 77 11.18 -16.59 22.45
N HIS A 78 10.72 -15.45 22.97
CA HIS A 78 9.55 -14.75 22.45
C HIS A 78 9.82 -14.12 21.07
N LYS A 79 11.01 -13.55 20.85
CA LYS A 79 11.42 -13.03 19.53
C LYS A 79 11.35 -14.11 18.45
N ALA A 80 11.80 -15.33 18.77
CA ALA A 80 11.78 -16.46 17.84
C ALA A 80 10.37 -16.90 17.43
N GLN A 81 9.33 -16.57 18.20
CA GLN A 81 7.95 -16.94 17.90
C GLN A 81 7.23 -15.94 16.96
N VAL A 82 7.74 -14.71 16.81
CA VAL A 82 7.02 -13.62 16.12
C VAL A 82 6.72 -13.93 14.66
N GLU A 83 7.70 -14.44 13.91
CA GLU A 83 7.49 -14.76 12.50
C GLU A 83 6.40 -15.83 12.34
N HIS A 84 6.43 -16.89 13.15
CA HIS A 84 5.40 -17.93 13.13
C HIS A 84 4.02 -17.39 13.48
N MET A 85 3.92 -16.60 14.56
CA MET A 85 2.68 -15.95 14.98
C MET A 85 2.03 -15.18 13.84
N LEU A 86 2.82 -14.44 13.07
CA LEU A 86 2.31 -13.63 11.97
C LEU A 86 1.95 -14.48 10.74
N ARG A 87 2.78 -15.46 10.42
CA ARG A 87 2.64 -16.35 9.26
C ARG A 87 1.34 -17.15 9.28
N VAL A 88 1.04 -17.79 10.40
CA VAL A 88 -0.18 -18.62 10.57
C VAL A 88 -1.24 -17.92 11.42
N SER A 89 -1.03 -16.66 11.78
CA SER A 89 -1.94 -15.89 12.64
C SER A 89 -2.26 -16.59 13.97
N ASP A 90 -1.26 -17.14 14.64
CA ASP A 90 -1.43 -17.95 15.86
C ASP A 90 -1.91 -17.11 17.06
N ASP A 91 -3.12 -17.38 17.53
CA ASP A 91 -3.75 -16.70 18.68
C ASP A 91 -3.17 -17.14 20.03
N ASN A 92 -2.66 -18.38 20.13
CA ASN A 92 -2.04 -18.87 21.36
C ASN A 92 -0.74 -18.13 21.62
N ILE A 93 0.09 -17.96 20.59
CA ILE A 93 1.32 -17.18 20.69
C ILE A 93 1.00 -15.71 20.98
N ALA A 94 0.03 -15.12 20.26
CA ALA A 94 -0.35 -13.73 20.53
C ALA A 94 -0.85 -13.52 21.97
N THR A 95 -1.65 -14.45 22.49
CA THR A 95 -2.12 -14.43 23.88
C THR A 95 -0.98 -14.58 24.88
N GLN A 96 -0.03 -15.47 24.62
CA GLN A 96 1.17 -15.62 25.46
C GLN A 96 1.98 -14.31 25.49
N LEU A 97 2.24 -13.73 24.33
CA LEU A 97 3.06 -12.53 24.18
C LEU A 97 2.38 -11.29 24.78
N ASP A 98 1.07 -11.13 24.58
CA ASP A 98 0.29 -10.02 25.16
C ASP A 98 0.25 -10.10 26.68
N ARG A 99 0.12 -11.30 27.27
CA ARG A 99 0.22 -11.50 28.72
C ARG A 99 1.61 -11.16 29.27
N ALA A 100 2.66 -11.53 28.54
CA ALA A 100 4.03 -11.19 28.94
C ALA A 100 4.32 -9.69 28.78
N TYR A 101 3.68 -9.02 27.82
CA TYR A 101 3.96 -7.64 27.42
C TYR A 101 2.66 -6.83 27.21
N PRO A 102 1.87 -6.58 28.26
CA PRO A 102 0.51 -6.03 28.14
C PRO A 102 0.46 -4.58 27.60
N ASN A 103 1.57 -3.86 27.65
CA ASN A 103 1.68 -2.50 27.14
C ASN A 103 2.21 -2.40 25.70
N ALA A 104 2.64 -3.53 25.11
CA ALA A 104 3.36 -3.55 23.84
C ALA A 104 2.66 -2.79 22.71
N ILE A 105 1.37 -3.05 22.49
CA ILE A 105 0.58 -2.38 21.43
C ILE A 105 0.47 -0.87 21.69
N ASN A 106 0.28 -0.47 22.95
CA ASN A 106 0.16 0.95 23.31
C ASN A 106 1.51 1.68 23.21
N ASP A 107 2.62 1.00 23.53
CA ASP A 107 3.97 1.53 23.34
C ASP A 107 4.26 1.77 21.86
N VAL A 108 3.94 0.80 20.99
CA VAL A 108 4.08 0.95 19.54
C VAL A 108 3.19 2.07 19.01
N ALA A 109 1.93 2.14 19.46
CA ALA A 109 1.04 3.22 19.06
C ALA A 109 1.62 4.61 19.40
N ARG A 110 2.21 4.77 20.59
CA ARG A 110 2.91 6.01 20.97
C ARG A 110 4.17 6.25 20.13
N GLN A 111 5.00 5.23 19.95
CA GLN A 111 6.25 5.32 19.20
C GLN A 111 6.04 5.81 17.76
N PHE A 112 4.97 5.36 17.11
CA PHE A 112 4.67 5.69 15.71
C PHE A 112 3.58 6.77 15.55
N GLY A 113 3.08 7.36 16.64
CA GLY A 113 2.01 8.38 16.58
C GLY A 113 0.69 7.87 16.00
N LEU A 114 0.32 6.62 16.30
CA LEU A 114 -0.87 5.94 15.76
C LEU A 114 -2.12 6.28 16.60
N GLY A 115 -2.74 7.43 16.32
CA GLY A 115 -3.78 8.03 17.17
C GLY A 115 -5.08 7.21 17.30
N ALA A 116 -5.38 6.31 16.36
CA ALA A 116 -6.56 5.43 16.44
C ALA A 116 -6.23 4.04 17.00
N THR A 117 -4.94 3.77 17.26
CA THR A 117 -4.43 2.47 17.69
C THR A 117 -4.30 2.39 19.21
N ARG A 118 -4.94 1.39 19.81
CA ARG A 118 -4.87 1.15 21.25
C ARG A 118 -5.25 -0.28 21.60
N SER A 119 -4.59 -0.85 22.60
CA SER A 119 -5.04 -2.08 23.27
C SER A 119 -6.20 -1.78 24.22
N SER A 120 -7.03 -2.79 24.48
CA SER A 120 -8.12 -2.74 25.45
C SER A 120 -8.12 -3.99 26.33
N GLY A 121 -7.02 -4.16 27.09
CA GLY A 121 -6.82 -5.26 28.05
C GLY A 121 -6.45 -6.62 27.44
N TYR A 122 -6.85 -6.88 26.20
CA TYR A 122 -6.51 -8.07 25.42
C TYR A 122 -6.18 -7.67 23.98
N TRP A 123 -5.13 -8.27 23.39
CA TRP A 123 -4.72 -7.97 22.01
C TRP A 123 -5.87 -8.09 21.01
N GLY A 124 -6.78 -9.06 21.17
CA GLY A 124 -7.91 -9.27 20.25
C GLY A 124 -8.99 -8.20 20.33
N TYR A 125 -9.04 -7.44 21.44
CA TYR A 125 -9.93 -6.28 21.62
C TYR A 125 -9.28 -4.95 21.28
N SER A 126 -8.04 -4.97 20.80
CA SER A 126 -7.38 -3.76 20.34
C SER A 126 -8.10 -3.14 19.13
N ARG A 127 -7.89 -1.84 18.96
CA ARG A 127 -8.42 -1.05 17.85
C ARG A 127 -7.29 -0.43 17.07
N THR A 128 -7.55 -0.11 15.81
CA THR A 128 -6.66 0.64 14.90
C THR A 128 -7.48 1.34 13.81
N SER A 129 -6.85 2.06 12.91
CA SER A 129 -7.46 2.57 11.67
C SER A 129 -6.73 2.01 10.45
N ALA A 130 -7.34 2.09 9.26
CA ALA A 130 -6.67 1.70 8.02
C ALA A 130 -5.38 2.52 7.81
N VAL A 131 -5.43 3.83 8.12
CA VAL A 131 -4.25 4.71 8.02
C VAL A 131 -3.16 4.32 9.02
N ASP A 132 -3.52 4.04 10.28
CA ASP A 132 -2.54 3.73 11.32
C ASP A 132 -1.76 2.45 11.01
N VAL A 133 -2.45 1.37 10.64
CA VAL A 133 -1.77 0.10 10.32
C VAL A 133 -0.93 0.21 9.05
N ALA A 134 -1.39 0.96 8.03
CA ALA A 134 -0.61 1.19 6.82
C ALA A 134 0.63 2.05 7.09
N ARG A 135 0.51 3.11 7.91
CA ARG A 135 1.66 3.94 8.33
C ARG A 135 2.68 3.13 9.10
N PHE A 136 2.20 2.30 10.03
CA PHE A 136 3.06 1.44 10.82
C PHE A 136 3.86 0.47 9.94
N ILE A 137 3.19 -0.28 9.05
CA ILE A 137 3.87 -1.23 8.16
C ILE A 137 4.86 -0.49 7.26
N GLU A 138 4.51 0.67 6.68
CA GLU A 138 5.44 1.42 5.82
C GLU A 138 6.67 1.89 6.61
N ALA A 139 6.48 2.36 7.85
CA ALA A 139 7.57 2.86 8.68
C ALA A 139 8.55 1.78 9.14
N ILE A 140 8.12 0.51 9.26
CA ILE A 140 8.99 -0.60 9.69
C ILE A 140 9.72 -1.29 8.54
N LYS A 141 9.37 -1.01 7.27
CA LYS A 141 10.06 -1.59 6.09
C LYS A 141 11.59 -1.43 6.10
N PRO A 142 12.17 -0.27 6.47
CA PRO A 142 13.61 -0.12 6.53
C PRO A 142 14.24 -0.67 7.83
N ASP A 143 13.46 -1.11 8.82
CA ASP A 143 13.98 -1.59 10.10
C ASP A 143 14.43 -3.07 10.01
N PRO A 144 15.73 -3.38 10.13
CA PRO A 144 16.22 -4.75 10.07
C PRO A 144 15.73 -5.62 11.25
N VAL A 145 15.43 -5.03 12.41
CA VAL A 145 14.89 -5.77 13.57
C VAL A 145 13.46 -6.23 13.28
N ALA A 146 12.70 -5.44 12.51
CA ALA A 146 11.34 -5.76 12.09
C ALA A 146 11.26 -6.77 10.93
N ALA A 147 12.39 -7.21 10.36
CA ALA A 147 12.40 -8.16 9.24
C ALA A 147 11.55 -9.44 9.48
N PRO A 148 11.49 -10.05 10.67
CA PRO A 148 10.60 -11.18 10.93
C PRO A 148 9.10 -10.84 10.83
N VAL A 149 8.70 -9.58 11.05
CA VAL A 149 7.31 -9.13 10.81
C VAL A 149 6.98 -9.21 9.32
N LEU A 150 7.84 -8.62 8.50
CA LEU A 150 7.65 -8.57 7.04
C LEU A 150 7.73 -9.96 6.42
N ARG A 151 8.66 -10.81 6.88
CA ARG A 151 8.72 -12.23 6.45
C ARG A 151 7.48 -13.02 6.86
N GLY A 152 6.93 -12.79 8.05
CA GLY A 152 5.67 -13.40 8.47
C GLY A 152 4.51 -13.02 7.54
N MET A 153 4.46 -11.76 7.10
CA MET A 153 3.46 -11.27 6.15
C MET A 153 3.67 -11.80 4.72
N SER A 154 4.90 -11.87 4.21
CA SER A 154 5.18 -12.39 2.86
C SER A 154 5.08 -13.92 2.78
N GLY A 155 5.38 -14.61 3.88
CA GLY A 155 5.26 -16.05 4.02
C GLY A 155 3.90 -16.53 4.52
N ALA A 156 2.88 -15.65 4.58
CA ALA A 156 1.58 -15.97 5.15
C ALA A 156 1.05 -17.32 4.64
N ALA A 157 0.71 -18.22 5.57
CA ALA A 157 0.22 -19.54 5.22
C ALA A 157 -1.15 -19.43 4.54
N PRO A 158 -1.48 -20.25 3.53
CA PRO A 158 -2.79 -20.19 2.88
C PRO A 158 -3.97 -20.33 3.85
N ILE A 159 -3.76 -21.10 4.93
CA ILE A 159 -4.72 -21.35 6.00
C ILE A 159 -4.06 -20.98 7.33
N ALA A 160 -4.75 -20.20 8.15
CA ALA A 160 -4.33 -19.83 9.49
C ALA A 160 -4.41 -21.01 10.48
N ALA A 161 -3.83 -20.85 11.66
CA ALA A 161 -3.80 -21.89 12.70
C ALA A 161 -5.22 -22.34 13.14
N ASP A 162 -6.21 -21.45 13.03
CA ASP A 162 -7.62 -21.73 13.35
C ASP A 162 -8.43 -22.29 12.14
N GLY A 163 -7.79 -22.44 10.97
CA GLY A 163 -8.44 -22.92 9.75
C GLY A 163 -9.04 -21.83 8.86
N PHE A 164 -8.89 -20.54 9.17
CA PHE A 164 -9.40 -19.47 8.30
C PHE A 164 -8.48 -19.24 7.08
N ALA A 165 -9.08 -19.00 5.91
CA ALA A 165 -8.31 -18.78 4.68
C ALA A 165 -7.67 -17.38 4.65
N GLN A 166 -6.39 -17.32 4.28
CA GLN A 166 -5.58 -16.10 4.23
C GLN A 166 -5.28 -15.70 2.77
N ASN A 167 -6.34 -15.47 1.98
CA ASN A 167 -6.24 -15.21 0.54
C ASN A 167 -7.31 -14.20 0.03
N TYR A 168 -7.58 -13.16 0.81
CA TYR A 168 -8.64 -12.17 0.55
C TYR A 168 -8.15 -10.72 0.71
N GLY A 169 -9.02 -9.77 0.41
CA GLY A 169 -8.78 -8.35 0.66
C GLY A 169 -7.64 -7.78 -0.17
N THR A 170 -6.79 -6.98 0.47
CA THR A 170 -5.64 -6.35 -0.16
C THR A 170 -4.61 -7.35 -0.68
N SER A 171 -4.63 -8.62 -0.25
CA SER A 171 -3.74 -9.67 -0.79
C SER A 171 -4.00 -9.98 -2.27
N ARG A 172 -5.12 -9.50 -2.83
CA ARG A 172 -5.51 -9.72 -4.23
C ARG A 172 -5.06 -8.59 -5.14
N LEU A 173 -4.43 -7.55 -4.60
CA LEU A 173 -3.98 -6.39 -5.35
C LEU A 173 -2.65 -6.69 -6.06
N PRO A 174 -2.42 -6.09 -7.26
CA PRO A 174 -1.16 -6.24 -7.96
C PRO A 174 0.00 -5.64 -7.16
N GLY A 175 1.18 -6.26 -7.27
CA GLY A 175 2.41 -5.78 -6.64
C GLY A 175 2.52 -6.02 -5.12
N VAL A 176 1.52 -6.66 -4.50
CA VAL A 176 1.59 -7.04 -3.08
C VAL A 176 2.62 -8.15 -2.86
N GLN A 177 3.48 -7.93 -1.86
CA GLN A 177 4.56 -8.85 -1.48
C GLN A 177 4.29 -9.59 -0.18
N GLY A 178 3.51 -9.00 0.71
CA GLY A 178 3.13 -9.62 1.97
C GLY A 178 1.86 -9.01 2.53
N THR A 179 1.10 -9.83 3.25
CA THR A 179 -0.20 -9.44 3.83
C THR A 179 -0.35 -10.00 5.23
N LYS A 180 -0.90 -9.20 6.15
CA LYS A 180 -1.52 -9.70 7.37
C LYS A 180 -3.04 -9.66 7.24
N PHE A 181 -3.68 -10.73 7.69
CA PHE A 181 -5.12 -10.93 7.66
C PHE A 181 -5.70 -10.85 9.09
N GLY A 182 -6.95 -10.39 9.20
CA GLY A 182 -7.72 -10.39 10.43
C GLY A 182 -9.21 -10.62 10.16
N TRP A 183 -9.87 -11.33 11.06
CA TRP A 183 -11.29 -11.69 11.01
C TRP A 183 -11.87 -11.70 12.42
N SER A 184 -13.17 -11.48 12.55
CA SER A 184 -13.94 -11.76 13.75
C SER A 184 -14.11 -13.26 13.96
N ASP A 185 -14.35 -13.69 15.20
CA ASP A 185 -14.51 -15.11 15.55
C ASP A 185 -15.64 -15.81 14.76
N ASP A 186 -16.72 -15.07 14.46
CA ASP A 186 -17.82 -15.54 13.62
C ASP A 186 -17.49 -15.61 12.12
N ARG A 187 -16.29 -15.14 11.74
CA ARG A 187 -15.73 -15.14 10.38
C ARG A 187 -16.49 -14.32 9.34
N THR A 188 -17.52 -13.59 9.76
CA THR A 188 -18.44 -12.89 8.84
C THR A 188 -18.69 -11.43 9.19
N SER A 189 -18.61 -11.05 10.47
CA SER A 189 -18.98 -9.70 10.90
C SER A 189 -17.94 -8.65 10.52
N ILE A 190 -16.65 -8.95 10.68
CA ILE A 190 -15.57 -7.99 10.38
C ILE A 190 -14.37 -8.74 9.81
N THR A 191 -13.82 -8.23 8.72
CA THR A 191 -12.56 -8.70 8.16
C THR A 191 -11.64 -7.54 7.82
N ALA A 192 -10.34 -7.74 7.97
CA ALA A 192 -9.33 -6.75 7.74
C ALA A 192 -8.10 -7.37 7.06
N THR A 193 -7.43 -6.58 6.22
CA THR A 193 -6.14 -6.92 5.63
C THR A 193 -5.25 -5.70 5.58
N ALA A 194 -3.95 -5.91 5.74
CA ALA A 194 -2.94 -4.88 5.47
C ALA A 194 -1.77 -5.51 4.73
N SER A 195 -1.36 -4.88 3.63
CA SER A 195 -0.38 -5.41 2.69
C SER A 195 0.69 -4.39 2.37
N TYR A 196 1.91 -4.84 2.12
CA TYR A 196 2.97 -4.00 1.57
C TYR A 196 3.40 -4.49 0.19
N GLY A 197 3.93 -3.56 -0.58
CA GLY A 197 4.60 -3.80 -1.86
C GLY A 197 5.75 -2.81 -2.06
N HIS A 198 6.30 -2.81 -3.29
CA HIS A 198 7.28 -1.81 -3.67
C HIS A 198 6.61 -0.43 -3.78
N GLY A 199 7.11 0.55 -3.02
CA GLY A 199 6.62 1.93 -3.08
C GLY A 199 5.31 2.20 -2.33
N PHE A 200 4.65 1.19 -1.76
CA PHE A 200 3.37 1.37 -1.07
C PHE A 200 3.13 0.38 0.08
N THR A 201 2.21 0.76 0.94
CA THR A 201 1.49 -0.08 1.90
C THR A 201 0.02 0.28 1.85
N VAL A 202 -0.86 -0.71 1.87
CA VAL A 202 -2.32 -0.55 1.86
C VAL A 202 -2.99 -1.28 3.01
N ALA A 203 -4.16 -0.81 3.41
CA ALA A 203 -5.00 -1.49 4.38
C ALA A 203 -6.49 -1.38 4.01
N ALA A 204 -7.24 -2.42 4.36
CA ALA A 204 -8.69 -2.48 4.25
C ALA A 204 -9.28 -3.06 5.53
N ILE A 205 -10.20 -2.34 6.18
CA ILE A 205 -10.97 -2.83 7.34
C ILE A 205 -12.45 -2.73 7.01
N THR A 206 -13.13 -3.87 6.93
CA THR A 206 -14.51 -3.99 6.44
C THR A 206 -15.39 -4.62 7.50
N TYR A 207 -16.51 -3.96 7.82
CA TYR A 207 -17.65 -4.60 8.47
C TYR A 207 -18.34 -5.51 7.45
N GLY A 208 -17.93 -6.77 7.41
CA GLY A 208 -18.39 -7.78 6.49
C GLY A 208 -17.38 -8.92 6.29
N PRO A 209 -17.77 -9.97 5.55
CA PRO A 209 -16.95 -11.14 5.33
C PRO A 209 -15.81 -10.86 4.36
N ALA A 210 -14.88 -11.81 4.27
CA ALA A 210 -13.68 -11.74 3.44
C ALA A 210 -13.97 -11.43 1.95
N SER A 211 -15.11 -11.90 1.41
CA SER A 211 -15.53 -11.58 0.04
C SER A 211 -15.81 -10.09 -0.14
N VAL A 212 -16.56 -9.48 0.79
CA VAL A 212 -16.88 -8.04 0.75
C VAL A 212 -15.63 -7.18 0.93
N ASN A 213 -14.73 -7.60 1.83
CA ASN A 213 -13.42 -6.94 1.98
C ASN A 213 -12.63 -6.99 0.67
N THR A 214 -12.61 -8.14 -0.01
CA THR A 214 -11.96 -8.31 -1.32
C THR A 214 -12.55 -7.41 -2.37
N ASP A 215 -13.88 -7.44 -2.54
CA ASP A 215 -14.57 -6.68 -3.57
C ASP A 215 -14.36 -5.18 -3.38
N ASP A 216 -14.45 -4.69 -2.14
CA ASP A 216 -14.25 -3.28 -1.84
C ASP A 216 -12.77 -2.87 -1.95
N ALA A 217 -11.82 -3.73 -1.57
CA ALA A 217 -10.39 -3.48 -1.76
C ALA A 217 -10.02 -3.41 -3.25
N VAL A 218 -10.43 -4.39 -4.06
CA VAL A 218 -10.14 -4.42 -5.51
C VAL A 218 -10.83 -3.29 -6.26
N ARG A 219 -12.03 -2.88 -5.83
CA ARG A 219 -12.72 -1.71 -6.42
C ARG A 219 -12.09 -0.38 -6.00
N GLY A 220 -11.71 -0.27 -4.71
CA GLY A 220 -11.20 0.97 -4.14
C GLY A 220 -9.76 1.25 -4.54
N PHE A 221 -8.92 0.20 -4.56
CA PHE A 221 -7.54 0.29 -5.00
C PHE A 221 -7.44 -0.03 -6.48
N VAL A 222 -7.15 0.99 -7.27
CA VAL A 222 -6.83 0.80 -8.67
C VAL A 222 -5.32 0.60 -8.74
N GLY A 223 -4.91 -0.62 -9.08
CA GLY A 223 -3.54 -0.86 -9.54
C GLY A 223 -3.35 -0.03 -10.79
N GLY A 224 -2.64 1.08 -10.68
CA GLY A 224 -2.23 1.81 -11.87
C GLY A 224 -1.12 0.99 -12.55
N PRO A 225 -1.18 0.73 -13.86
CA PRO A 225 0.00 1.02 -14.64
C PRO A 225 0.17 2.55 -14.62
N ALA A 226 1.37 3.01 -14.93
CA ALA A 226 1.48 4.27 -15.64
C ALA A 226 0.38 4.35 -16.73
N GLY A 227 -0.67 5.15 -16.54
CA GLY A 227 -1.79 5.32 -17.48
C GLY A 227 -3.06 4.53 -17.14
N GLY A 228 -4.19 5.24 -17.12
CA GLY A 228 -5.48 4.72 -16.68
C GLY A 228 -5.97 3.51 -17.47
N ALA A 229 -6.70 2.63 -16.77
CA ALA A 229 -7.61 1.70 -17.42
C ALA A 229 -8.69 2.53 -18.13
N GLY A 230 -8.51 2.78 -19.42
CA GLY A 230 -9.54 3.34 -20.26
C GLY A 230 -10.80 2.47 -20.21
N ALA A 231 -11.97 3.11 -20.18
CA ALA A 231 -13.23 2.44 -20.46
C ALA A 231 -13.14 1.66 -21.80
N PRO A 232 -13.96 0.61 -22.02
CA PRO A 232 -13.97 -0.13 -23.29
C PRO A 232 -14.04 0.83 -24.48
N GLY A 233 -13.00 0.84 -25.33
CA GLY A 233 -12.90 1.72 -26.50
C GLY A 233 -11.98 2.95 -26.35
N GLN A 234 -11.39 3.20 -25.18
CA GLN A 234 -10.37 4.25 -25.02
C GLN A 234 -8.96 3.70 -25.31
N PRO A 235 -8.10 4.43 -26.03
CA PRO A 235 -6.73 4.01 -26.32
C PRO A 235 -5.91 3.94 -25.02
N LEU A 236 -5.12 2.87 -24.87
CA LEU A 236 -4.22 2.70 -23.74
C LEU A 236 -3.06 3.68 -23.86
N THR A 237 -2.65 4.28 -22.75
CA THR A 237 -1.48 5.16 -22.68
C THR A 237 -0.54 4.69 -21.58
N SER A 238 0.77 4.90 -21.79
CA SER A 238 1.81 4.70 -20.79
C SER A 238 2.38 6.06 -20.42
N SER A 239 2.50 6.35 -19.12
CA SER A 239 2.97 7.66 -18.62
C SER A 239 4.21 7.58 -17.72
N VAL A 240 5.22 8.41 -17.98
CA VAL A 240 6.38 8.60 -17.09
C VAL A 240 6.52 10.09 -16.79
N GLY A 241 6.11 10.51 -15.60
CA GLY A 241 6.02 11.93 -15.26
C GLY A 241 5.08 12.68 -16.21
N PRO A 242 5.47 13.83 -16.80
CA PRO A 242 4.65 14.55 -17.77
C PRO A 242 4.62 13.87 -19.14
N ILE A 243 5.40 12.82 -19.37
CA ILE A 243 5.50 12.18 -20.68
C ILE A 243 4.41 11.11 -20.80
N GLN A 244 3.64 11.13 -21.88
CA GLN A 244 2.64 10.14 -22.22
C GLN A 244 2.91 9.56 -23.61
N ALA A 245 2.68 8.27 -23.81
CA ALA A 245 2.75 7.63 -25.12
C ALA A 245 1.55 6.70 -25.30
N PRO A 246 1.03 6.51 -26.53
CA PRO A 246 0.10 5.43 -26.81
C PRO A 246 0.78 4.10 -26.50
N ALA A 247 0.01 3.13 -26.01
CA ALA A 247 0.52 1.85 -25.55
C ALA A 247 -0.41 0.70 -25.94
N GLN A 248 0.10 -0.52 -25.82
CA GLN A 248 -0.68 -1.76 -25.88
C GLN A 248 -0.22 -2.71 -24.77
N ARG A 249 -1.03 -3.70 -24.40
CA ARG A 249 -0.59 -4.68 -23.41
C ARG A 249 0.48 -5.57 -24.01
N VAL A 250 1.47 -5.94 -23.21
CA VAL A 250 2.53 -6.88 -23.63
C VAL A 250 1.89 -8.19 -24.10
N VAL A 251 0.87 -8.68 -23.41
CA VAL A 251 0.15 -9.91 -23.77
C VAL A 251 -0.55 -9.84 -25.12
N ASP A 252 -1.04 -8.66 -25.52
CA ASP A 252 -1.71 -8.44 -26.81
C ASP A 252 -0.68 -8.31 -27.96
N ALA A 253 0.57 -7.99 -27.62
CA ALA A 253 1.69 -7.89 -28.56
C ALA A 253 2.42 -9.24 -28.77
N LEU A 254 2.05 -10.29 -28.05
CA LEU A 254 2.70 -11.59 -28.18
C LEU A 254 2.28 -12.29 -29.49
N PRO A 255 3.19 -13.06 -30.12
CA PRO A 255 2.83 -13.92 -31.24
C PRO A 255 1.67 -14.87 -30.88
N PRO A 256 0.77 -15.21 -31.82
CA PRO A 256 -0.36 -16.11 -31.56
C PRO A 256 0.03 -17.50 -31.03
N ASN A 257 1.26 -17.93 -31.30
CA ASN A 257 1.78 -19.24 -30.91
C ASN A 257 2.61 -19.20 -29.61
N THR A 258 2.55 -18.11 -28.84
CA THR A 258 3.28 -18.04 -27.57
C THR A 258 2.73 -19.07 -26.57
N PRO A 259 3.61 -19.92 -25.97
CA PRO A 259 3.19 -20.91 -24.97
C PRO A 259 2.41 -20.30 -23.82
N LYS A 260 1.41 -21.03 -23.31
CA LYS A 260 0.51 -20.54 -22.26
C LYS A 260 1.24 -20.22 -20.96
N GLU A 261 2.32 -20.93 -20.69
CA GLU A 261 3.20 -20.71 -19.54
C GLU A 261 3.83 -19.32 -19.60
N ILE A 262 4.23 -18.88 -20.80
CA ILE A 262 4.81 -17.55 -21.03
C ILE A 262 3.71 -16.48 -20.98
N THR A 263 2.57 -16.69 -21.63
CA THR A 263 1.46 -15.72 -21.59
C THR A 263 0.90 -15.55 -20.18
N ASN A 264 0.91 -16.60 -19.36
CA ASN A 264 0.44 -16.57 -17.97
C ASN A 264 1.46 -15.97 -17.01
N ALA A 265 2.76 -16.02 -17.35
CA ALA A 265 3.83 -15.40 -16.56
C ALA A 265 3.92 -13.88 -16.76
N ILE A 266 3.35 -13.35 -17.85
CA ILE A 266 3.36 -11.91 -18.14
C ILE A 266 2.20 -11.22 -17.42
N PRO A 267 2.47 -10.20 -16.58
CA PRO A 267 1.41 -9.42 -15.95
C PRO A 267 0.52 -8.76 -17.00
N ARG A 268 -0.80 -8.92 -16.87
CA ARG A 268 -1.79 -8.45 -17.87
C ARG A 268 -1.87 -6.93 -17.98
N ASP A 269 -1.34 -6.23 -16.98
CA ASP A 269 -1.26 -4.79 -16.85
C ASP A 269 0.06 -4.22 -17.38
N TRP A 270 1.02 -5.05 -17.82
CA TRP A 270 2.21 -4.56 -18.48
C TRP A 270 1.87 -3.94 -19.83
N LEU A 271 2.30 -2.70 -20.00
CA LEU A 271 2.14 -1.92 -21.23
C LEU A 271 3.49 -1.75 -21.93
N VAL A 272 3.46 -1.78 -23.26
CA VAL A 272 4.57 -1.37 -24.12
C VAL A 272 4.14 -0.16 -24.95
N PRO A 273 4.94 0.92 -24.99
CA PRO A 273 4.66 2.06 -25.86
C PRO A 273 4.61 1.63 -27.33
N THR A 274 3.61 2.12 -28.06
CA THR A 274 3.38 1.82 -29.49
C THR A 274 3.62 3.02 -30.39
N GLY A 275 3.89 4.19 -29.82
CA GLY A 275 4.12 5.43 -30.57
C GLY A 275 5.03 6.40 -29.83
N ALA A 276 5.25 7.56 -30.45
CA ALA A 276 6.14 8.58 -29.93
C ALA A 276 5.61 9.16 -28.59
N PRO A 277 6.50 9.40 -27.61
CA PRO A 277 6.13 10.09 -26.39
C PRO A 277 5.81 11.57 -26.64
N GLU A 278 4.78 12.07 -25.97
CA GLU A 278 4.37 13.47 -25.93
C GLU A 278 4.52 14.02 -24.51
N VAL A 279 4.94 15.27 -24.38
CA VAL A 279 5.02 15.96 -23.08
C VAL A 279 3.68 16.64 -22.82
N VAL A 280 2.92 16.13 -21.86
CA VAL A 280 1.69 16.73 -21.37
C VAL A 280 2.04 17.60 -20.16
N LEU A 281 2.07 18.91 -20.38
CA LEU A 281 2.28 19.87 -19.30
C LEU A 281 1.01 19.97 -18.44
N PRO A 282 1.14 20.08 -17.11
CA PRO A 282 -0.01 20.34 -16.25
C PRO A 282 -0.62 21.68 -16.64
N GLU A 283 -1.94 21.71 -16.77
CA GLU A 283 -2.70 22.94 -16.95
C GLU A 283 -2.43 23.83 -15.73
N LEU A 284 -1.81 24.99 -15.94
CA LEU A 284 -1.57 25.93 -14.85
C LEU A 284 -2.92 26.33 -14.27
N PRO A 285 -3.08 26.35 -12.93
CA PRO A 285 -4.31 26.83 -12.33
C PRO A 285 -4.56 28.25 -12.83
N GLN A 286 -5.74 28.50 -13.41
CA GLN A 286 -6.15 29.86 -13.74
C GLN A 286 -6.16 30.66 -12.43
N ILE A 287 -5.23 31.61 -12.31
CA ILE A 287 -5.23 32.57 -11.21
C ILE A 287 -6.51 33.39 -11.39
N PRO A 288 -7.43 33.41 -10.41
CA PRO A 288 -8.59 34.30 -10.48
C PRO A 288 -8.08 35.72 -10.63
N GLU A 289 -8.61 36.44 -11.62
CA GLU A 289 -8.31 37.85 -11.82
C GLU A 289 -8.67 38.59 -10.52
N LEU A 290 -7.67 39.23 -9.91
CA LEU A 290 -7.84 40.04 -8.71
C LEU A 290 -8.75 41.22 -9.08
N GLN A 291 -10.03 41.13 -8.75
CA GLN A 291 -10.92 42.28 -8.76
C GLN A 291 -10.40 43.28 -7.71
N LEU A 292 -9.66 44.28 -8.18
CA LEU A 292 -9.34 45.45 -7.38
C LEU A 292 -10.67 46.13 -7.05
N PRO A 293 -10.92 46.49 -5.78
CA PRO A 293 -12.12 47.23 -5.43
C PRO A 293 -12.08 48.60 -6.12
N ASP A 294 -13.17 48.96 -6.80
CA ASP A 294 -13.39 50.31 -7.29
C ASP A 294 -13.36 51.27 -6.11
N VAL A 295 -12.27 52.03 -5.98
CA VAL A 295 -12.21 53.15 -5.05
C VAL A 295 -12.87 54.34 -5.75
N PRO A 296 -14.03 54.84 -5.27
CA PRO A 296 -14.64 56.01 -5.86
C PRO A 296 -13.73 57.23 -5.65
N MET A 297 -13.43 57.92 -6.75
CA MET A 297 -12.60 59.13 -6.85
C MET A 297 -13.14 60.37 -6.10
N SER A 298 -14.10 60.21 -5.20
CA SER A 298 -14.72 61.29 -4.43
C SER A 298 -14.31 61.33 -2.95
N ALA A 299 -13.26 60.61 -2.56
CA ALA A 299 -12.78 60.60 -1.17
C ALA A 299 -11.25 60.58 -1.09
N LEU A 300 -10.60 61.64 -1.58
CA LEU A 300 -9.26 62.04 -1.11
C LEU A 300 -9.24 63.58 -0.98
N PRO A 301 -8.75 64.15 0.14
CA PRO A 301 -8.56 65.59 0.32
C PRO A 301 -7.41 66.16 -0.52
#